data_AF-A0A532D3J7-F1
#
_entry.id   AF-A0A532D3J7-F1
#
_cell.length_a   1.000
_cell.length_b   1.000
_cell.length_c   1.000
_cell.angle_alpha   90.00
_cell.angle_beta   90.00
_cell.angle_gamma   90.00
#
_symmetry.space_group_name_H-M   'P 1'
#
loop_
_entity.id
_entity.type
_entity.pdbx_description
1 polymer ?
#
loop_
_entity_poly.entity_id
_entity_poly.type
_entity_poly.pdbx_seq_one_letter_code
_entity_poly.pdbx_strand_id
1 'polypeptide(L)' 'GAAVKQAEALIALGLTTSKRGAYASPLAKPYHGALKSFAPGAAE' A
#
# COMPACT_ATOMS: atom_id res chain seq x y z
N GLY A 1 15.23 13.78 9.84
CA GLY A 1 14.34 14.04 8.68
C GLY A 1 12.90 13.92 9.14
N ALA A 2 12.05 14.88 8.76
CA ALA A 2 10.67 14.97 9.24
C ALA A 2 9.83 13.71 8.90
N ALA A 3 9.95 13.18 7.68
CA ALA A 3 9.19 12.01 7.24
C ALA A 3 9.48 10.75 8.05
N VAL A 4 10.75 10.52 8.43
CA VAL A 4 11.15 9.36 9.23
C VAL A 4 10.51 9.44 10.62
N LYS A 5 10.53 10.62 11.24
CA LYS A 5 9.88 10.83 12.56
C LYS A 5 8.37 10.71 12.49
N GLN A 6 7.76 11.11 11.38
CA GLN A 6 6.33 10.88 11.17
C GLN A 6 5.99 9.40 11.04
N ALA A 7 6.77 8.62 10.28
CA ALA A 7 6.55 7.18 10.14
C ALA A 7 6.70 6.45 11.49
N GLU A 8 7.72 6.78 12.28
CA GLU A 8 7.90 6.26 13.63
C GLU A 8 6.70 6.58 14.55
N ALA A 9 6.21 7.82 14.52
CA ALA A 9 5.06 8.25 15.32
C ALA A 9 3.77 7.48 14.96
N LEU A 10 3.49 7.26 13.67
CA LEU A 10 2.34 6.47 13.24
C LEU A 10 2.40 5.03 13.76
N ILE A 11 3.58 4.41 13.72
CA ILE A 11 3.80 3.06 14.26
C ILE A 11 3.56 3.03 15.77
N ALA A 12 4.11 3.99 16.52
CA ALA A 12 3.93 4.08 17.96
C ALA A 12 2.45 4.26 18.38
N LEU A 13 1.66 4.92 17.53
CA LEU A 13 0.21 5.11 17.72
C LEU A 13 -0.64 3.93 17.22
N GLY A 14 -0.04 2.90 16.63
CA GLY A 14 -0.78 1.78 16.02
C GLY A 14 -1.61 2.18 14.80
N LEU A 15 -1.25 3.27 14.13
CA LEU A 15 -1.97 3.80 12.97
C LEU A 15 -1.38 3.28 11.67
N THR A 16 -2.26 2.90 10.75
CA THR A 16 -1.90 2.46 9.39
C THR A 16 -2.78 3.17 8.36
N THR A 17 -2.44 3.04 7.08
CA THR A 17 -3.29 3.55 6.00
C THR A 17 -4.65 2.84 6.02
N SER A 18 -5.72 3.61 6.19
CA SER A 18 -7.08 3.06 6.12
C SER A 18 -7.33 2.39 4.77
N LYS A 19 -7.73 1.12 4.78
CA LYS A 19 -8.14 0.39 3.56
C LYS A 19 -9.62 0.61 3.18
N ARG A 20 -10.29 1.56 3.84
CA ARG A 20 -11.66 1.95 3.50
C ARG A 20 -11.64 3.06 2.44
N GLY A 21 -12.34 2.84 1.33
CA GLY A 21 -12.53 3.86 0.29
C GLY A 21 -11.30 4.06 -0.60
N ALA A 22 -10.80 5.29 -0.68
CA ALA A 22 -9.82 5.70 -1.69
C ALA A 22 -8.50 4.90 -1.66
N TYR A 23 -8.09 4.38 -0.50
CA TYR A 23 -6.88 3.58 -0.33
C TYR A 23 -7.14 2.08 -0.17
N ALA A 24 -8.34 1.60 -0.56
CA ALA A 24 -8.66 0.19 -0.62
C ALA A 24 -7.65 -0.58 -1.49
N SER A 25 -7.57 -1.89 -1.29
CA SER A 25 -6.73 -2.75 -2.12
C SER A 25 -7.11 -2.59 -3.60
N PRO A 26 -6.12 -2.56 -4.52
CA PRO A 26 -6.41 -2.48 -5.94
C PRO A 26 -7.34 -3.61 -6.40
N LEU A 27 -8.29 -3.29 -7.28
CA LEU A 27 -9.17 -4.30 -7.89
C LEU A 27 -8.35 -5.28 -8.72
N ALA A 28 -8.74 -6.56 -8.68
CA ALA A 28 -8.11 -7.61 -9.46
C ALA A 28 -8.26 -7.33 -10.96
N LYS A 29 -7.15 -7.01 -11.63
CA LYS A 29 -7.07 -6.81 -13.08
C LYS A 29 -5.64 -7.06 -13.56
N PRO A 30 -5.44 -7.49 -14.82
CA PRO A 30 -4.10 -7.67 -15.36
C PRO A 30 -3.37 -6.33 -15.45
N TYR A 31 -2.12 -6.32 -15.01
CA TYR A 31 -1.20 -5.21 -15.24
C TYR A 31 -0.29 -5.56 -16.41
N HIS A 32 -0.02 -4.58 -17.28
CA HIS A 32 0.79 -4.77 -18.49
C HIS A 32 2.11 -4.00 -18.41
N GLY A 33 3.05 -4.36 -19.28
CA GLY A 33 4.36 -3.70 -19.36
C GLY A 33 5.19 -3.84 -18.08
N ALA A 34 5.84 -2.75 -17.69
CA ALA A 34 6.73 -2.69 -16.52
C ALA A 34 6.02 -3.02 -15.19
N LEU A 35 4.69 -2.97 -15.14
CA LEU A 35 3.91 -3.22 -13.94
C LEU A 35 3.40 -4.66 -13.81
N LYS A 36 3.70 -5.54 -14.77
CA LYS A 36 3.20 -6.93 -14.79
C LYS A 36 3.47 -7.70 -13.50
N SER A 37 4.64 -7.51 -12.88
CA SER A 37 5.04 -8.17 -11.62
C SER A 37 4.28 -7.68 -10.39
N PHE A 38 3.57 -6.55 -10.48
CA PHE A 38 2.80 -5.97 -9.37
C PHE A 38 1.30 -6.26 -9.49
N ALA A 39 0.90 -7.14 -10.41
CA ALA A 39 -0.50 -7.49 -10.61
C ALA A 39 -1.11 -8.12 -9.34
N PRO A 40 -2.30 -7.68 -8.90
CA PRO A 40 -2.98 -8.27 -7.75
C PRO A 40 -3.34 -9.74 -8.02
N GLY A 41 -2.97 -10.63 -7.08
CA GLY A 41 -3.13 -12.08 -7.23
C GLY A 41 -1.91 -12.83 -7.79
N ALA A 42 -0.82 -12.13 -8.11
CA ALA A 42 0.47 -12.75 -8.46
C ALA A 42 1.37 -13.05 -7.24
N ALA A 43 0.88 -12.78 -6.03
CA ALA A 43 1.56 -13.17 -4.79
C ALA A 43 1.05 -14.54 -4.35
N GLU A 44 1.99 -15.48 -4.26
CA GLU A 44 1.89 -16.79 -3.60
C GLU A 44 1.41 -16.65 -2.14
#